data_AF-A0A9P0CCG6-F1
#
_entry.id   AF-A0A9P0CCG6-F1
#
_cell.length_a   1.000
_cell.length_b   1.000
_cell.length_c   1.000
_cell.angle_alpha   90.00
_cell.angle_beta   90.00
_cell.angle_gamma   90.00
#
_symmetry.space_group_name_H-M   'P 1'
#
loop_
_entity.id
_entity.type
_entity.pdbx_description
1 polymer ?
#
loop_
_entity_poly.entity_id
_entity_poly.type
_entity_poly.pdbx_seq_one_letter_code
_entity_poly.pdbx_strand_id
1 'polypeptide(L)'
;MFKILIVCIVINLALIDAKIFDRCTLAKLLKTKYHFPRSQISRWICIVQHESNFNTKAMNKVTMDYGLFQISQKYWCDPALDTPKGGCNTPCTKFRDDNINDDVKCVKTIYKEFKRLKGNGFKAWTTIIMSFKIICLIVAVQVALINARIYDRCTLARELRHKYQFPANQIPTWICIVQHESNFNTAAINKDSHDNGLFQISQLYWCDPVMNAPYAGCHVSCDSLRDDNIDNDVACIKQIFNEFQGPEHESNFNTKAYNPETADYGIFQISSIFWCDLPNNAHANGCHIPCSALLDDNIDDDVKCLRQVFDEHQKLQKNGFKAWTTYKYCTGNVKSYVQGCNL
;
A
#
# COMPACT_ATOMS: atom_id res chain seq x y z
N MET A 1 44.86 -19.39 -56.36
CA MET A 1 43.48 -19.74 -55.97
C MET A 1 43.53 -20.75 -54.83
N PHE A 2 43.53 -20.28 -53.58
CA PHE A 2 43.41 -21.14 -52.40
C PHE A 2 42.08 -20.83 -51.72
N LYS A 3 41.13 -21.76 -51.81
CA LYS A 3 39.88 -21.71 -51.03
C LYS A 3 40.20 -22.18 -49.62
N ILE A 4 40.22 -21.27 -48.66
CA ILE A 4 40.22 -21.62 -47.23
C ILE A 4 38.76 -21.86 -46.85
N LEU A 5 38.42 -23.13 -46.63
CA LEU A 5 37.13 -23.58 -46.14
C LEU A 5 37.08 -23.28 -44.63
N ILE A 6 36.37 -22.22 -44.23
CA ILE A 6 36.02 -22.01 -42.82
C ILE A 6 34.91 -23.02 -42.49
N VAL A 7 35.30 -24.14 -41.90
CA VAL A 7 34.35 -25.06 -41.27
C VAL A 7 33.92 -24.40 -39.96
N CYS A 8 32.79 -23.71 -39.98
CA CYS A 8 32.08 -23.35 -38.77
C CYS A 8 31.61 -24.65 -38.10
N ILE A 9 32.37 -25.11 -37.09
CA ILE A 9 31.87 -26.11 -36.15
C ILE A 9 30.72 -25.43 -35.40
N VAL A 10 29.50 -25.68 -35.86
CA VAL A 10 28.29 -25.36 -35.10
C VAL A 10 28.24 -26.37 -33.96
N ILE A 11 28.86 -26.01 -32.85
CA ILE A 11 28.59 -26.66 -31.57
C ILE A 11 27.11 -26.35 -31.29
N ASN A 12 26.25 -27.35 -31.44
CA ASN A 12 24.89 -27.33 -30.91
C ASN A 12 25.00 -27.24 -29.39
N LEU A 13 25.19 -26.03 -28.86
CA LEU A 13 24.74 -25.68 -27.53
C LEU A 13 23.22 -25.71 -27.63
N ALA A 14 22.62 -26.87 -27.35
CA ALA A 14 21.20 -26.95 -27.05
C ALA A 14 20.98 -26.00 -25.86
N LEU A 15 20.50 -24.79 -26.16
CA LEU A 15 19.98 -23.88 -25.17
C LEU A 15 18.93 -24.68 -24.39
N ILE A 16 19.21 -24.94 -23.12
CA ILE A 16 18.34 -25.72 -22.21
C ILE A 16 17.15 -24.82 -21.87
N ASP A 17 16.31 -24.50 -22.85
CA ASP A 17 15.17 -23.62 -22.66
C ASP A 17 14.09 -24.35 -21.88
N ALA A 18 13.60 -23.75 -20.79
CA ALA A 18 12.65 -24.40 -19.91
C ALA A 18 11.28 -24.46 -20.59
N LYS A 19 10.67 -25.65 -20.69
CA LYS A 19 9.32 -25.74 -21.22
C LYS A 19 8.32 -25.19 -20.20
N ILE A 20 7.67 -24.09 -20.57
CA ILE A 20 6.50 -23.57 -19.87
C ILE A 20 5.26 -24.09 -20.59
N PHE A 21 4.45 -24.92 -19.95
CA PHE A 21 3.22 -25.40 -20.56
C PHE A 21 2.13 -24.32 -20.55
N ASP A 22 1.42 -24.16 -21.69
CA ASP A 22 0.11 -23.53 -21.66
C ASP A 22 -0.87 -24.38 -20.82
N ARG A 23 -1.69 -23.69 -20.01
CA ARG A 23 -2.67 -24.28 -19.10
C ARG A 23 -3.59 -25.29 -19.79
N CYS A 24 -4.16 -24.91 -20.94
CA CYS A 24 -5.11 -25.75 -21.66
C CYS A 24 -4.41 -26.94 -22.34
N THR A 25 -3.21 -26.71 -22.85
CA THR A 25 -2.35 -27.74 -23.44
C THR A 25 -1.99 -28.82 -22.42
N LEU A 26 -1.53 -28.44 -21.24
CA LEU A 26 -1.25 -29.40 -20.16
C LEU A 26 -2.52 -30.12 -19.71
N ALA A 27 -3.65 -29.42 -19.59
CA ALA A 27 -4.92 -30.02 -19.16
C ALA A 27 -5.38 -31.12 -20.13
N LYS A 28 -5.28 -30.84 -21.44
CA LYS A 28 -5.57 -31.81 -22.49
C LYS A 28 -4.61 -32.99 -22.41
N LEU A 29 -3.31 -32.72 -22.28
CA LEU A 29 -2.27 -33.75 -22.19
C LEU A 29 -2.48 -34.70 -20.99
N LEU A 30 -2.74 -34.16 -19.79
CA LEU A 30 -3.03 -34.95 -18.58
C LEU A 30 -4.27 -35.83 -18.75
N LYS A 31 -5.31 -35.31 -19.40
CA LYS A 31 -6.55 -36.05 -19.66
C LYS A 31 -6.38 -37.14 -20.72
N THR A 32 -5.80 -36.81 -21.86
CA THR A 32 -5.83 -37.68 -23.05
C THR A 32 -4.66 -38.63 -23.13
N LYS A 33 -3.43 -38.16 -22.84
CA LYS A 33 -2.22 -39.00 -22.91
C LYS A 33 -1.97 -39.74 -21.60
N TYR A 34 -2.17 -39.06 -20.49
CA TYR A 34 -1.85 -39.62 -19.17
C TYR A 34 -3.06 -40.17 -18.42
N HIS A 35 -4.27 -40.09 -19.01
CA HIS A 35 -5.50 -40.69 -18.49
C HIS A 35 -5.81 -40.32 -17.02
N PHE A 36 -5.56 -39.07 -16.63
CA PHE A 36 -6.05 -38.58 -15.35
C PHE A 36 -7.58 -38.50 -15.37
N PRO A 37 -8.27 -38.83 -14.26
CA PRO A 37 -9.73 -38.74 -14.20
C PRO A 37 -10.19 -37.32 -14.53
N ARG A 38 -11.22 -37.19 -15.38
CA ARG A 38 -11.73 -35.88 -15.83
C ARG A 38 -12.08 -34.96 -14.66
N SER A 39 -12.64 -35.52 -13.59
CA SER A 39 -13.01 -34.78 -12.36
C SER A 39 -11.80 -34.24 -11.58
N GLN A 40 -10.59 -34.70 -11.87
CA GLN A 40 -9.36 -34.29 -11.17
C GLN A 40 -8.53 -33.29 -11.97
N ILE A 41 -8.77 -33.14 -13.28
CA ILE A 41 -7.92 -32.33 -14.17
C ILE A 41 -7.82 -30.88 -13.68
N SER A 42 -8.95 -30.25 -13.34
CA SER A 42 -8.97 -28.87 -12.83
C SER A 42 -8.09 -28.70 -11.59
N ARG A 43 -8.10 -29.68 -10.68
CA ARG A 43 -7.30 -29.67 -9.46
C ARG A 43 -5.81 -29.84 -9.75
N TRP A 44 -5.44 -30.74 -10.66
CA TRP A 44 -4.03 -30.90 -11.08
C TRP A 44 -3.48 -29.66 -11.78
N ILE A 45 -4.29 -29.01 -12.62
CA ILE A 45 -3.92 -27.73 -13.23
C ILE A 45 -3.72 -26.64 -12.19
N CYS A 46 -4.60 -26.56 -11.19
CA CYS A 46 -4.46 -25.62 -10.07
C CYS A 46 -3.17 -25.89 -9.27
N ILE A 47 -2.85 -27.16 -8.99
CA ILE A 47 -1.60 -27.54 -8.32
C ILE A 47 -0.40 -27.04 -9.14
N VAL A 48 -0.30 -27.43 -10.41
CA VAL A 48 0.85 -27.04 -11.25
C VAL A 48 1.01 -25.52 -11.39
N GLN A 49 -0.09 -24.79 -11.52
CA GLN A 49 -0.09 -23.32 -11.58
C GLN A 49 0.60 -22.70 -10.36
N HIS A 50 0.30 -23.21 -9.15
CA HIS A 50 0.80 -22.64 -7.90
C HIS A 50 2.15 -23.21 -7.47
N GLU A 51 2.45 -24.44 -7.86
CA GLU A 51 3.69 -25.11 -7.48
C GLU A 51 4.87 -24.70 -8.38
N SER A 52 4.64 -24.53 -9.69
CA SER A 52 5.72 -24.29 -10.65
C SER A 52 5.43 -23.23 -11.71
N ASN A 53 4.23 -22.63 -11.71
CA ASN A 53 3.74 -21.79 -12.81
C ASN A 53 3.92 -22.47 -14.19
N PHE A 54 3.61 -23.78 -14.25
CA PHE A 54 3.75 -24.63 -15.45
C PHE A 54 5.16 -24.83 -15.98
N ASN A 55 6.19 -24.48 -15.21
CA ASN A 55 7.59 -24.61 -15.61
C ASN A 55 8.12 -26.03 -15.31
N THR A 56 8.49 -26.79 -16.34
CA THR A 56 9.08 -28.13 -16.20
C THR A 56 10.40 -28.13 -15.44
N LYS A 57 11.16 -27.05 -15.46
CA LYS A 57 12.48 -26.94 -14.82
C LYS A 57 12.46 -26.29 -13.44
N ALA A 58 11.27 -25.98 -12.91
CA ALA A 58 11.09 -25.33 -11.61
C ALA A 58 11.82 -26.08 -10.50
N MET A 59 12.39 -25.34 -9.55
CA MET A 59 13.04 -25.90 -8.38
C MET A 59 12.94 -24.93 -7.20
N ASN A 60 12.38 -25.39 -6.10
CA ASN A 60 12.46 -24.67 -4.84
C ASN A 60 13.79 -25.02 -4.16
N LYS A 61 14.71 -24.05 -4.10
CA LYS A 61 16.04 -24.24 -3.49
C LYS A 61 16.00 -24.41 -1.96
N VAL A 62 14.93 -23.94 -1.32
CA VAL A 62 14.77 -23.99 0.14
C VAL A 62 14.21 -25.34 0.57
N THR A 63 13.13 -25.80 -0.07
CA THR A 63 12.48 -27.07 0.29
C THR A 63 13.03 -28.28 -0.47
N MET A 64 13.86 -28.04 -1.50
CA MET A 64 14.38 -29.06 -2.41
C MET A 64 13.24 -29.84 -3.09
N ASP A 65 12.33 -29.10 -3.72
CA ASP A 65 11.22 -29.66 -4.49
C ASP A 65 11.43 -29.39 -5.99
N TYR A 66 11.09 -30.38 -6.83
CA TYR A 66 11.56 -30.46 -8.21
C TYR A 66 10.40 -30.53 -9.20
N GLY A 67 10.54 -29.79 -10.30
CA GLY A 67 9.74 -30.00 -11.50
C GLY A 67 8.35 -29.41 -11.47
N LEU A 68 7.57 -29.82 -12.46
CA LEU A 68 6.22 -29.31 -12.73
C LEU A 68 5.26 -29.46 -11.54
N PHE A 69 5.45 -30.50 -10.73
CA PHE A 69 4.60 -30.85 -9.58
C PHE A 69 5.28 -30.65 -8.21
N GLN A 70 6.46 -30.01 -8.19
CA GLN A 70 7.27 -29.78 -6.98
C GLN A 70 7.41 -31.06 -6.14
N ILE A 71 7.95 -32.11 -6.75
CA ILE A 71 8.17 -33.41 -6.13
C ILE A 71 9.33 -33.30 -5.13
N SER A 72 9.06 -33.65 -3.88
CA SER A 72 10.04 -33.46 -2.80
C SER A 72 11.17 -34.48 -2.81
N GLN A 73 12.40 -33.96 -2.83
CA GLN A 73 13.62 -34.74 -2.68
C GLN A 73 13.67 -35.51 -1.37
N LYS A 74 13.07 -34.99 -0.30
CA LYS A 74 13.15 -35.65 1.00
C LYS A 74 12.52 -37.06 1.00
N TYR A 75 11.55 -37.31 0.11
CA TYR A 75 10.73 -38.52 0.19
C TYR A 75 10.62 -39.29 -1.15
N TRP A 76 10.69 -38.60 -2.28
CA TRP A 76 10.23 -39.18 -3.56
C TRP A 76 11.35 -39.40 -4.59
N CYS A 77 12.48 -38.71 -4.47
CA CYS A 77 13.67 -38.90 -5.31
C CYS A 77 14.94 -38.61 -4.50
N ASP A 78 16.12 -39.02 -4.97
CA ASP A 78 17.41 -38.80 -4.31
C ASP A 78 18.30 -37.92 -5.21
N PRO A 79 18.95 -36.86 -4.68
CA PRO A 79 19.79 -35.97 -5.48
C PRO A 79 21.22 -36.48 -5.65
N ALA A 80 21.67 -37.46 -4.84
CA ALA A 80 23.08 -37.68 -4.61
C ALA A 80 23.78 -38.58 -5.65
N LEU A 81 23.05 -39.34 -6.48
CA LEU A 81 23.69 -40.53 -7.07
C LEU A 81 23.31 -40.95 -8.50
N ASP A 82 22.54 -40.21 -9.31
CA ASP A 82 22.12 -40.71 -10.65
C ASP A 82 21.55 -42.16 -10.63
N THR A 83 21.11 -42.63 -9.45
CA THR A 83 20.62 -43.99 -9.22
C THR A 83 19.17 -43.94 -8.72
N PRO A 84 18.30 -44.86 -9.16
CA PRO A 84 16.92 -44.94 -8.71
C PRO A 84 16.83 -45.18 -7.19
N LYS A 85 16.46 -44.15 -6.42
CA LYS A 85 16.18 -44.21 -4.97
C LYS A 85 15.01 -43.27 -4.60
N GLY A 86 14.39 -43.48 -3.44
CA GLY A 86 13.19 -42.76 -2.98
C GLY A 86 11.86 -43.39 -3.41
N GLY A 87 10.73 -42.85 -2.94
CA GLY A 87 9.40 -43.45 -3.15
C GLY A 87 8.96 -43.61 -4.61
N CYS A 88 9.58 -42.88 -5.54
CA CYS A 88 9.32 -43.01 -6.98
C CYS A 88 10.42 -43.73 -7.76
N ASN A 89 11.52 -44.13 -7.10
CA ASN A 89 12.65 -44.82 -7.73
C ASN A 89 13.13 -44.11 -9.03
N THR A 90 13.28 -42.79 -8.97
CA THR A 90 13.62 -41.93 -10.12
C THR A 90 14.55 -40.82 -9.63
N PRO A 91 15.66 -40.52 -10.32
CA PRO A 91 16.55 -39.42 -9.95
C PRO A 91 15.84 -38.06 -10.00
N CYS A 92 16.13 -37.14 -9.07
CA CYS A 92 15.45 -35.83 -9.03
C CYS A 92 15.71 -34.97 -10.27
N THR A 93 16.80 -35.23 -11.00
CA THR A 93 17.15 -34.53 -12.24
C THR A 93 16.15 -34.79 -13.37
N LYS A 94 15.49 -35.96 -13.38
CA LYS A 94 14.51 -36.33 -14.40
C LYS A 94 13.22 -35.52 -14.31
N PHE A 95 12.81 -35.16 -13.08
CA PHE A 95 11.67 -34.27 -12.88
C PHE A 95 11.90 -32.82 -13.32
N ARG A 96 13.11 -32.47 -13.79
CA ARG A 96 13.42 -31.11 -14.29
C ARG A 96 13.66 -31.08 -15.79
N ASP A 97 13.37 -32.17 -16.50
CA ASP A 97 13.41 -32.21 -17.96
C ASP A 97 12.02 -31.95 -18.57
N ASP A 98 11.96 -31.75 -19.89
CA ASP A 98 10.69 -31.40 -20.56
C ASP A 98 9.77 -32.61 -20.82
N ASN A 99 10.27 -33.82 -20.53
CA ASN A 99 9.55 -35.08 -20.69
C ASN A 99 8.88 -35.50 -19.38
N ILE A 100 7.66 -35.02 -19.17
CA ILE A 100 6.91 -35.23 -17.92
C ILE A 100 6.38 -36.67 -17.69
N ASN A 101 6.88 -37.68 -18.40
CA ASN A 101 6.40 -39.06 -18.27
C ASN A 101 6.71 -39.64 -16.89
N ASP A 102 7.94 -39.45 -16.41
CA ASP A 102 8.38 -39.90 -15.10
C ASP A 102 7.77 -39.06 -13.97
N ASP A 103 7.62 -37.74 -14.15
CA ASP A 103 6.87 -36.87 -13.23
C ASP A 103 5.46 -37.40 -13.00
N VAL A 104 4.72 -37.64 -14.10
CA VAL A 104 3.33 -38.14 -14.03
C VAL A 104 3.27 -39.50 -13.35
N LYS A 105 4.22 -40.39 -13.65
CA LYS A 105 4.30 -41.71 -13.00
C LYS A 105 4.49 -41.53 -11.49
N CYS A 106 5.42 -40.68 -11.07
CA CYS A 106 5.69 -40.40 -9.67
C CYS A 106 4.49 -39.76 -8.97
N VAL A 107 3.88 -38.74 -9.57
CA VAL A 107 2.67 -38.07 -9.05
C VAL A 107 1.52 -39.05 -8.81
N LYS A 108 1.31 -40.02 -9.71
CA LYS A 108 0.31 -41.07 -9.51
C LYS A 108 0.64 -41.98 -8.33
N THR A 109 1.91 -42.30 -8.11
CA THR A 109 2.38 -43.06 -6.94
C THR A 109 2.12 -42.28 -5.65
N ILE A 110 2.55 -41.02 -5.59
CA ILE A 110 2.33 -40.12 -4.45
C ILE A 110 0.83 -40.01 -4.13
N TYR A 111 0.01 -39.78 -5.16
CA TYR A 111 -1.44 -39.65 -5.01
C TYR A 111 -2.07 -40.93 -4.42
N LYS A 112 -1.66 -42.11 -4.91
CA LYS A 112 -2.15 -43.40 -4.39
C LYS A 112 -1.75 -43.60 -2.94
N GLU A 113 -0.51 -43.30 -2.59
CA GLU A 113 0.02 -43.49 -1.24
C GLU A 113 -0.67 -42.57 -0.23
N PHE A 114 -0.83 -41.29 -0.54
CA PHE A 114 -1.57 -40.36 0.32
C PHE A 114 -3.07 -40.66 0.38
N LYS A 115 -3.66 -41.20 -0.69
CA LYS A 115 -5.04 -41.68 -0.65
C LYS A 115 -5.18 -42.85 0.32
N ARG A 116 -4.23 -43.80 0.30
CA ARG A 116 -4.17 -44.93 1.23
C ARG A 116 -4.00 -44.47 2.69
N LEU A 117 -3.07 -43.56 2.94
CA LEU A 117 -2.72 -43.12 4.30
C LEU A 117 -3.69 -42.11 4.91
N LYS A 118 -4.27 -41.20 4.11
CA LYS A 118 -5.00 -40.01 4.60
C LYS A 118 -6.40 -39.86 4.00
N GLY A 119 -6.87 -40.85 3.24
CA GLY A 119 -8.18 -40.87 2.58
C GLY A 119 -8.30 -39.97 1.34
N ASN A 120 -7.31 -39.11 1.07
CA ASN A 120 -7.32 -38.17 -0.05
C ASN A 120 -5.91 -37.97 -0.61
N GLY A 121 -5.68 -38.41 -1.86
CA GLY A 121 -4.37 -38.35 -2.50
C GLY A 121 -3.83 -36.94 -2.72
N PHE A 122 -4.71 -35.94 -2.81
CA PHE A 122 -4.29 -34.55 -2.95
C PHE A 122 -3.69 -33.96 -1.68
N LYS A 123 -3.81 -34.63 -0.52
CA LYS A 123 -3.19 -34.17 0.73
C LYS A 123 -1.66 -34.12 0.65
N ALA A 124 -1.04 -34.80 -0.31
CA ALA A 124 0.41 -34.68 -0.52
C ALA A 124 0.84 -33.25 -0.92
N TRP A 125 -0.04 -32.50 -1.58
CA TRP A 125 0.22 -31.13 -2.05
C TRP A 125 -0.49 -30.06 -1.21
N THR A 126 -1.30 -30.45 -0.21
CA THR A 126 -2.00 -29.45 0.62
C THR A 126 -1.08 -28.75 1.62
N THR A 127 0.02 -29.37 2.06
CA THR A 127 0.95 -28.73 3.00
C THR A 127 1.82 -27.67 2.34
N ILE A 128 2.01 -27.73 1.01
CA ILE A 128 2.78 -26.75 0.23
C ILE A 128 1.85 -25.61 -0.26
N ILE A 129 0.64 -25.93 -0.74
CA ILE A 129 -0.37 -24.94 -1.14
C ILE A 129 -0.91 -24.12 0.04
N MET A 130 -1.01 -24.71 1.24
CA MET A 130 -1.42 -23.95 2.43
C MET A 130 -0.34 -23.00 2.95
N SER A 131 0.93 -23.23 2.66
CA SER A 131 2.01 -22.29 2.98
C SER A 131 1.91 -21.03 2.14
N PHE A 132 1.65 -21.16 0.83
CA PHE A 132 1.43 -20.01 -0.05
C PHE A 132 0.09 -19.33 0.18
N LYS A 133 -0.97 -20.05 0.55
CA LYS A 133 -2.24 -19.40 0.93
C LYS A 133 -2.16 -18.71 2.27
N ILE A 134 -1.49 -19.25 3.27
CA ILE A 134 -1.28 -18.58 4.55
C ILE A 134 -0.35 -17.39 4.36
N ILE A 135 0.71 -17.49 3.56
CA ILE A 135 1.58 -16.35 3.25
C ILE A 135 0.85 -15.33 2.38
N CYS A 136 0.08 -15.69 1.35
CA CYS A 136 -0.70 -14.73 0.56
C CYS A 136 -1.89 -14.16 1.35
N LEU A 137 -2.47 -14.89 2.30
CA LEU A 137 -3.54 -14.38 3.16
C LEU A 137 -2.95 -13.54 4.29
N ILE A 138 -1.77 -13.86 4.82
CA ILE A 138 -1.01 -12.99 5.74
C ILE A 138 -0.50 -11.76 5.00
N VAL A 139 -0.02 -11.86 3.77
CA VAL A 139 0.40 -10.72 2.94
C VAL A 139 -0.81 -9.93 2.48
N ALA A 140 -1.93 -10.55 2.09
CA ALA A 140 -3.16 -9.82 1.77
C ALA A 140 -3.80 -9.18 3.00
N VAL A 141 -3.73 -9.83 4.16
CA VAL A 141 -4.12 -9.25 5.46
C VAL A 141 -3.12 -8.16 5.87
N GLN A 142 -1.83 -8.32 5.65
CA GLN A 142 -0.82 -7.28 5.92
C GLN A 142 -0.97 -6.10 4.95
N VAL A 143 -1.29 -6.32 3.67
CA VAL A 143 -1.61 -5.27 2.70
C VAL A 143 -2.95 -4.60 3.02
N ALA A 144 -3.93 -5.35 3.54
CA ALA A 144 -5.19 -4.80 4.06
C ALA A 144 -5.08 -4.17 5.46
N LEU A 145 -3.94 -4.33 6.15
CA LEU A 145 -3.63 -3.71 7.45
C LEU A 145 -2.65 -2.54 7.32
N ILE A 146 -2.16 -2.25 6.11
CA ILE A 146 -1.46 -0.99 5.80
C ILE A 146 -2.55 -0.05 5.26
N ASN A 147 -3.27 0.56 6.19
CA ASN A 147 -4.40 1.45 5.93
C ASN A 147 -3.90 2.73 5.25
N ALA A 148 -4.22 2.86 3.96
CA ALA A 148 -4.06 4.07 3.18
C ALA A 148 -5.06 4.01 2.03
N ARG A 149 -6.28 4.47 2.27
CA ARG A 149 -7.30 4.63 1.25
C ARG A 149 -7.07 5.94 0.51
N ILE A 150 -6.87 5.85 -0.80
CA ILE A 150 -7.00 7.02 -1.68
C ILE A 150 -8.45 7.03 -2.19
N TYR A 151 -9.21 8.03 -1.77
CA TYR A 151 -10.59 8.17 -2.22
C TYR A 151 -10.66 8.57 -3.70
N ASP A 152 -11.58 7.94 -4.43
CA ASP A 152 -12.10 8.54 -5.65
C ASP A 152 -12.95 9.77 -5.29
N ARG A 153 -12.74 10.86 -6.04
CA ARG A 153 -13.39 12.17 -5.85
C ARG A 153 -14.91 12.08 -5.68
N CYS A 154 -15.59 11.34 -6.56
CA CYS A 154 -17.06 11.21 -6.50
C CYS A 154 -17.52 10.26 -5.39
N THR A 155 -16.68 9.31 -5.02
CA THR A 155 -16.94 8.42 -3.88
C THR A 155 -16.92 9.18 -2.58
N LEU A 156 -15.89 10.00 -2.32
CA LEU A 156 -15.85 10.86 -1.14
C LEU A 156 -17.03 11.85 -1.11
N ALA A 157 -17.33 12.48 -2.25
CA ALA A 157 -18.44 13.43 -2.36
C ALA A 157 -19.80 12.80 -1.97
N ARG A 158 -20.04 11.56 -2.40
CA ARG A 158 -21.25 10.81 -2.03
C ARG A 158 -21.27 10.42 -0.56
N GLU A 159 -20.15 9.95 -0.01
CA GLU A 159 -20.07 9.59 1.41
C GLU A 159 -20.31 10.83 2.29
N LEU A 160 -19.64 11.95 2.01
CA LEU A 160 -19.87 13.22 2.72
C LEU A 160 -21.35 13.65 2.65
N ARG A 161 -21.98 13.56 1.48
CA ARG A 161 -23.39 13.96 1.30
C ARG A 161 -24.38 13.00 1.95
N HIS A 162 -24.27 11.70 1.70
CA HIS A 162 -25.30 10.72 2.04
C HIS A 162 -25.04 9.96 3.33
N LYS A 163 -23.78 9.57 3.58
CA LYS A 163 -23.40 8.85 4.82
C LYS A 163 -23.29 9.85 5.96
N TYR A 164 -22.52 10.90 5.77
CA TYR A 164 -22.21 11.87 6.82
C TYR A 164 -23.14 13.10 6.84
N GLN A 165 -24.05 13.24 5.87
CA GLN A 165 -25.08 14.28 5.85
C GLN A 165 -24.53 15.71 5.87
N PHE A 166 -23.44 15.97 5.13
CA PHE A 166 -22.96 17.33 4.91
C PHE A 166 -23.93 18.11 4.00
N PRO A 167 -24.11 19.42 4.21
CA PRO A 167 -24.92 20.26 3.35
C PRO A 167 -24.46 20.18 1.88
N ALA A 168 -25.40 19.97 0.96
CA ALA A 168 -25.08 19.77 -0.47
C ALA A 168 -24.28 20.93 -1.09
N ASN A 169 -24.48 22.16 -0.60
CA ASN A 169 -23.74 23.34 -1.03
C ASN A 169 -22.29 23.39 -0.53
N GLN A 170 -21.95 22.64 0.54
CA GLN A 170 -20.60 22.57 1.09
C GLN A 170 -19.74 21.48 0.44
N ILE A 171 -20.36 20.43 -0.13
CA ILE A 171 -19.64 19.28 -0.71
C ILE A 171 -18.57 19.71 -1.71
N PRO A 172 -18.82 20.61 -2.69
CA PRO A 172 -17.80 20.96 -3.67
C PRO A 172 -16.58 21.65 -3.03
N THR A 173 -16.79 22.46 -2.00
CA THR A 173 -15.71 23.11 -1.25
C THR A 173 -14.89 22.08 -0.47
N TRP A 174 -15.53 21.13 0.20
CA TRP A 174 -14.81 20.05 0.90
C TRP A 174 -13.97 19.19 -0.03
N ILE A 175 -14.49 18.84 -1.20
CA ILE A 175 -13.74 18.08 -2.21
C ILE A 175 -12.55 18.89 -2.74
N CYS A 176 -12.70 20.22 -2.90
CA CYS A 176 -11.58 21.09 -3.25
C CYS A 176 -10.50 21.12 -2.16
N ILE A 177 -10.89 21.31 -0.89
CA ILE A 177 -9.96 21.33 0.25
C ILE A 177 -9.20 20.01 0.32
N VAL A 178 -9.90 18.86 0.36
CA VAL A 178 -9.26 17.54 0.44
C VAL A 178 -8.28 17.30 -0.72
N GLN A 179 -8.61 17.76 -1.93
CA GLN A 179 -7.70 17.64 -3.07
C GLN A 179 -6.39 18.41 -2.85
N HIS A 180 -6.45 19.61 -2.26
CA HIS A 180 -5.27 20.44 -1.99
C HIS A 180 -4.50 20.02 -0.73
N GLU A 181 -5.19 19.46 0.26
CA GLU A 181 -4.60 19.07 1.55
C GLU A 181 -3.89 17.72 1.48
N SER A 182 -4.59 16.68 0.99
CA SER A 182 -4.11 15.30 1.06
C SER A 182 -4.12 14.58 -0.28
N ASN A 183 -4.65 15.22 -1.33
CA ASN A 183 -4.97 14.58 -2.60
C ASN A 183 -5.79 13.28 -2.38
N PHE A 184 -6.78 13.36 -1.48
CA PHE A 184 -7.71 12.26 -1.14
C PHE A 184 -7.10 11.06 -0.39
N ASN A 185 -5.87 11.16 0.09
CA ASN A 185 -5.19 10.09 0.81
C ASN A 185 -5.50 10.14 2.32
N THR A 186 -6.12 9.10 2.88
CA THR A 186 -6.42 9.03 4.32
C THR A 186 -5.17 8.84 5.19
N ALA A 187 -4.08 8.32 4.65
CA ALA A 187 -2.82 8.17 5.39
C ALA A 187 -1.84 9.33 5.14
N ALA A 188 -2.32 10.48 4.66
CA ALA A 188 -1.47 11.65 4.42
C ALA A 188 -0.92 12.20 5.75
N ILE A 189 0.39 12.41 5.82
CA ILE A 189 1.06 13.09 6.92
C ILE A 189 1.94 14.17 6.32
N ASN A 190 1.74 15.42 6.74
CA ASN A 190 2.62 16.51 6.38
C ASN A 190 3.48 16.92 7.59
N LYS A 191 4.72 16.40 7.63
CA LYS A 191 5.70 16.65 8.70
C LYS A 191 6.45 17.97 8.56
N ASP A 192 6.27 18.66 7.43
CA ASP A 192 6.94 19.92 7.14
C ASP A 192 6.17 21.13 7.68
N SER A 193 5.11 20.90 8.49
CA SER A 193 4.35 21.98 9.15
C SER A 193 5.25 22.84 10.03
N HIS A 194 6.21 22.22 10.74
CA HIS A 194 7.23 22.81 11.62
C HIS A 194 6.83 24.16 12.21
N ASP A 195 6.30 24.17 13.43
CA ASP A 195 5.77 25.39 14.02
C ASP A 195 6.85 26.21 14.74
N ASN A 196 6.90 27.51 14.42
CA ASN A 196 7.98 28.40 14.83
C ASN A 196 7.48 29.51 15.76
N GLY A 197 8.23 29.73 16.83
CA GLY A 197 8.15 30.95 17.60
C GLY A 197 7.04 31.02 18.62
N LEU A 198 6.89 32.20 19.21
CA LEU A 198 5.92 32.49 20.27
C LEU A 198 4.48 32.09 19.87
N PHE A 199 4.13 32.29 18.60
CA PHE A 199 2.78 32.03 18.09
C PHE A 199 2.64 30.69 17.37
N GLN A 200 3.67 29.84 17.40
CA GLN A 200 3.68 28.53 16.73
C GLN A 200 3.23 28.65 15.27
N ILE A 201 3.88 29.55 14.53
CA ILE A 201 3.58 29.86 13.14
C ILE A 201 4.14 28.76 12.25
N SER A 202 3.25 28.08 11.53
CA SER A 202 3.60 26.98 10.64
C SER A 202 4.52 27.42 9.49
N GLN A 203 5.69 26.79 9.40
CA GLN A 203 6.65 26.91 8.30
C GLN A 203 6.06 26.53 6.94
N LEU A 204 5.12 25.58 6.92
CA LEU A 204 4.52 25.12 5.67
C LEU A 204 3.76 26.22 4.93
N TYR A 205 3.20 27.18 5.67
CA TYR A 205 2.28 28.17 5.10
C TYR A 205 2.74 29.62 5.26
N TRP A 206 3.51 29.94 6.30
CA TRP A 206 3.62 31.34 6.74
C TRP A 206 5.05 31.87 6.73
N CYS A 207 6.05 31.06 7.04
CA CYS A 207 7.46 31.48 7.04
C CYS A 207 8.30 30.65 6.06
N ASP A 208 9.46 31.19 5.72
CA ASP A 208 10.36 30.64 4.72
C ASP A 208 11.64 30.12 5.39
N PRO A 209 11.92 28.81 5.37
CA PRO A 209 13.13 28.27 5.99
C PRO A 209 14.42 28.59 5.23
N VAL A 210 14.33 29.03 3.96
CA VAL A 210 15.48 29.20 3.05
C VAL A 210 15.45 30.51 2.26
N MET A 211 14.54 31.44 2.61
CA MET A 211 14.33 32.74 1.95
C MET A 211 14.17 32.64 0.42
N ASN A 212 13.56 31.57 -0.07
CA ASN A 212 13.24 31.33 -1.49
C ASN A 212 11.92 30.57 -1.71
N ALA A 213 11.09 30.38 -0.68
CA ALA A 213 9.81 29.70 -0.75
C ALA A 213 8.70 30.64 -1.26
N PRO A 214 8.15 30.42 -2.47
CA PRO A 214 7.14 31.31 -3.06
C PRO A 214 5.76 31.24 -2.36
N TYR A 215 5.60 30.33 -1.39
CA TYR A 215 4.35 30.06 -0.68
C TYR A 215 4.29 30.64 0.75
N ALA A 216 5.39 31.19 1.28
CA ALA A 216 5.43 31.75 2.62
C ALA A 216 4.57 33.02 2.74
N GLY A 217 3.41 32.92 3.38
CA GLY A 217 2.40 33.98 3.46
C GLY A 217 2.89 35.28 4.11
N CYS A 218 3.76 35.19 5.12
CA CYS A 218 4.30 36.37 5.81
C CYS A 218 5.60 36.91 5.22
N HIS A 219 6.21 36.19 4.26
CA HIS A 219 7.51 36.57 3.66
C HIS A 219 8.64 36.85 4.67
N VAL A 220 8.65 36.11 5.78
CA VAL A 220 9.69 36.17 6.83
C VAL A 220 10.46 34.85 6.89
N SER A 221 11.71 34.89 7.36
CA SER A 221 12.45 33.67 7.66
C SER A 221 11.81 32.93 8.84
N CYS A 222 11.78 31.60 8.81
CA CYS A 222 11.38 30.84 10.00
C CYS A 222 12.35 31.01 11.17
N ASP A 223 13.63 31.31 10.90
CA ASP A 223 14.63 31.58 11.94
C ASP A 223 14.32 32.87 12.70
N SER A 224 13.84 33.90 12.01
CA SER A 224 13.51 35.17 12.67
C SER A 224 12.28 35.06 13.56
N LEU A 225 11.42 34.07 13.35
CA LEU A 225 10.30 33.80 14.26
C LEU A 225 10.74 33.06 15.53
N ARG A 226 12.01 32.64 15.66
CA ARG A 226 12.53 31.90 16.83
C ARG A 226 13.52 32.71 17.65
N ASP A 227 13.50 34.03 17.50
CA ASP A 227 14.37 34.94 18.23
C ASP A 227 13.61 35.70 19.33
N ASP A 228 14.32 36.57 20.06
CA ASP A 228 13.71 37.35 21.15
C ASP A 228 13.04 38.64 20.66
N ASN A 229 13.17 38.98 19.37
CA ASN A 229 12.57 40.16 18.75
C ASN A 229 11.22 39.80 18.12
N ILE A 230 10.15 40.05 18.84
CA ILE A 230 8.79 39.70 18.42
C ILE A 230 8.18 40.63 17.36
N ASP A 231 8.91 41.58 16.78
CA ASP A 231 8.32 42.55 15.83
C ASP A 231 7.80 41.85 14.56
N ASN A 232 8.58 40.94 13.99
CA ASN A 232 8.18 40.12 12.85
C ASN A 232 7.15 39.05 13.23
N ASP A 233 7.23 38.48 14.43
CA ASP A 233 6.22 37.58 14.99
C ASP A 233 4.86 38.26 15.07
N VAL A 234 4.82 39.47 15.64
CA VAL A 234 3.61 40.27 15.78
C VAL A 234 3.10 40.74 14.41
N ALA A 235 3.98 41.08 13.47
CA ALA A 235 3.58 41.44 12.12
C ALA A 235 2.98 40.26 11.35
N CYS A 236 3.63 39.10 11.39
CA CYS A 236 3.15 37.87 10.74
C CYS A 236 1.85 37.39 11.39
N ILE A 237 1.77 37.34 12.72
CA ILE A 237 0.53 36.94 13.38
C ILE A 237 -0.58 37.96 13.11
N LYS A 238 -0.32 39.26 13.02
CA LYS A 238 -1.32 40.26 12.60
C LYS A 238 -1.82 40.00 11.18
N GLN A 239 -0.94 39.60 10.25
CA GLN A 239 -1.35 39.23 8.90
C GLN A 239 -2.21 37.96 8.92
N ILE A 240 -1.78 36.92 9.64
CA ILE A 240 -2.57 35.70 9.88
C ILE A 240 -3.91 36.04 10.53
N PHE A 241 -3.95 36.98 11.49
CA PHE A 241 -5.16 37.45 12.14
C PHE A 241 -6.08 38.21 11.18
N ASN A 242 -5.53 39.05 10.31
CA ASN A 242 -6.29 39.81 9.33
C ASN A 242 -6.84 38.92 8.20
N GLU A 243 -6.12 37.86 7.83
CA GLU A 243 -6.54 36.89 6.81
C GLU A 243 -7.46 35.80 7.39
N PHE A 244 -7.16 35.31 8.59
CA PHE A 244 -7.70 34.07 9.17
C PHE A 244 -8.01 34.13 10.68
N GLN A 245 -7.95 35.28 11.37
CA GLN A 245 -8.14 35.40 12.84
C GLN A 245 -7.63 34.17 13.65
N GLY A 246 -6.31 34.08 13.83
CA GLY A 246 -5.54 32.97 14.44
C GLY A 246 -5.58 32.86 15.98
N PRO A 247 -4.78 31.95 16.58
CA PRO A 247 -5.22 31.09 17.69
C PRO A 247 -4.92 31.60 19.12
N GLU A 248 -5.59 30.99 20.10
CA GLU A 248 -5.30 31.14 21.54
C GLU A 248 -4.09 30.28 21.96
N HIS A 249 -3.13 30.97 22.61
CA HIS A 249 -1.86 30.59 23.26
C HIS A 249 -1.46 29.12 23.49
N GLU A 250 -0.35 28.67 22.85
CA GLU A 250 0.20 27.32 23.05
C GLU A 250 1.72 27.19 23.34
N SER A 251 2.55 28.22 23.12
CA SER A 251 4.00 28.13 23.40
C SER A 251 4.38 28.23 24.89
N ASN A 252 3.39 28.34 25.78
CA ASN A 252 3.57 28.77 27.17
C ASN A 252 4.40 30.07 27.29
N PHE A 253 4.20 30.99 26.35
CA PHE A 253 4.92 32.26 26.20
C PHE A 253 6.43 32.14 25.90
N ASN A 254 6.87 31.02 25.31
CA ASN A 254 8.26 30.83 24.88
C ASN A 254 8.49 31.33 23.44
N THR A 255 9.26 32.41 23.29
CA THR A 255 9.62 33.02 21.99
C THR A 255 10.53 32.13 21.13
N LYS A 256 11.24 31.18 21.74
CA LYS A 256 12.14 30.24 21.05
C LYS A 256 11.50 28.85 20.85
N ALA A 257 10.19 28.73 21.08
CA ALA A 257 9.49 27.46 20.89
C ALA A 257 9.65 27.00 19.44
N TYR A 258 10.14 25.78 19.27
CA TYR A 258 10.25 25.12 17.99
C TYR A 258 9.76 23.71 18.18
N ASN A 259 8.67 23.36 17.49
CA ASN A 259 8.09 22.02 17.57
C ASN A 259 8.29 21.30 16.24
N PRO A 260 9.41 20.58 16.05
CA PRO A 260 9.66 19.84 14.82
C PRO A 260 8.80 18.58 14.69
N GLU A 261 8.06 18.20 15.75
CA GLU A 261 7.28 16.96 15.80
C GLU A 261 5.79 17.18 15.49
N THR A 262 5.34 18.43 15.30
CA THR A 262 3.98 18.68 14.80
C THR A 262 3.86 18.29 13.35
N ALA A 263 2.67 17.82 12.98
CA ALA A 263 2.33 17.49 11.62
C ALA A 263 0.82 17.65 11.42
N ASP A 264 0.39 17.66 10.16
CA ASP A 264 -1.01 17.57 9.80
C ASP A 264 -1.35 16.16 9.35
N TYR A 265 -2.46 15.61 9.87
CA TYR A 265 -2.81 14.20 9.77
C TYR A 265 -4.10 13.98 8.98
N GLY A 266 -4.07 12.94 8.15
CA GLY A 266 -5.27 12.38 7.56
C GLY A 266 -5.79 13.10 6.33
N ILE A 267 -6.95 12.66 5.86
CA ILE A 267 -7.56 13.15 4.62
C ILE A 267 -7.89 14.65 4.65
N PHE A 268 -8.11 15.21 5.85
CA PHE A 268 -8.41 16.63 6.06
C PHE A 268 -7.23 17.43 6.62
N GLN A 269 -6.05 16.83 6.75
CA GLN A 269 -4.83 17.48 7.29
C GLN A 269 -5.11 18.21 8.61
N ILE A 270 -5.62 17.46 9.59
CA ILE A 270 -5.95 17.97 10.93
C ILE A 270 -4.67 18.07 11.74
N SER A 271 -4.44 19.25 12.32
CA SER A 271 -3.18 19.56 12.99
C SER A 271 -3.05 18.95 14.38
N SER A 272 -1.92 18.30 14.66
CA SER A 272 -1.60 17.72 15.99
C SER A 272 -1.30 18.74 17.08
N ILE A 273 -1.22 20.02 16.73
CA ILE A 273 -1.01 21.08 17.70
C ILE A 273 -2.32 21.37 18.48
N PHE A 274 -3.48 21.37 17.79
CA PHE A 274 -4.76 21.77 18.36
C PHE A 274 -5.78 20.64 18.57
N TRP A 275 -5.74 19.59 17.76
CA TRP A 275 -6.91 18.73 17.55
C TRP A 275 -6.71 17.26 17.89
N CYS A 276 -5.48 16.74 17.92
CA CYS A 276 -5.19 15.35 18.22
C CYS A 276 -3.86 15.19 18.97
N ASP A 277 -3.72 14.09 19.74
CA ASP A 277 -2.53 13.82 20.55
C ASP A 277 -1.50 12.92 19.86
N LEU A 278 -0.22 13.22 20.08
CA LEU A 278 0.89 12.33 19.74
C LEU A 278 1.26 11.44 20.94
N PRO A 279 1.74 10.20 20.73
CA PRO A 279 2.00 9.23 21.82
C PRO A 279 2.94 9.70 22.93
N ASN A 280 3.79 10.71 22.66
CA ASN A 280 4.79 11.23 23.59
C ASN A 280 4.69 12.75 23.83
N ASN A 281 3.80 13.46 23.14
CA ASN A 281 3.59 14.91 23.28
C ASN A 281 2.08 15.17 23.33
N ALA A 282 1.57 15.43 24.54
CA ALA A 282 0.19 15.87 24.74
C ALA A 282 0.13 17.39 24.50
N HIS A 283 -0.45 17.79 23.38
CA HIS A 283 -0.78 19.19 23.06
C HIS A 283 -2.26 19.45 23.37
N ALA A 284 -2.84 20.53 22.85
CA ALA A 284 -4.29 20.66 22.89
C ALA A 284 -4.91 19.53 22.04
N ASN A 285 -5.80 18.74 22.65
CA ASN A 285 -6.50 17.65 21.97
C ASN A 285 -7.98 17.97 21.85
N GLY A 286 -8.32 18.94 21.00
CA GLY A 286 -9.69 19.39 20.81
C GLY A 286 -10.65 18.22 20.51
N CYS A 287 -10.23 17.25 19.68
CA CYS A 287 -11.07 16.12 19.29
C CYS A 287 -11.01 14.92 20.23
N HIS A 288 -10.12 14.94 21.24
CA HIS A 288 -9.91 13.86 22.20
C HIS A 288 -9.57 12.51 21.55
N ILE A 289 -8.73 12.52 20.51
CA ILE A 289 -8.29 11.33 19.77
C ILE A 289 -6.77 11.34 19.59
N PRO A 290 -6.11 10.17 19.45
CA PRO A 290 -4.73 10.13 19.01
C PRO A 290 -4.63 10.48 17.52
N CYS A 291 -3.60 11.20 17.08
CA CYS A 291 -3.42 11.56 15.67
C CYS A 291 -3.28 10.34 14.75
N SER A 292 -2.89 9.19 15.29
CA SER A 292 -2.85 7.93 14.55
C SER A 292 -4.23 7.42 14.11
N ALA A 293 -5.32 7.84 14.77
CA ALA A 293 -6.67 7.44 14.40
C ALA A 293 -7.08 8.06 13.04
N LEU A 294 -6.63 9.29 12.79
CA LEU A 294 -6.86 10.03 11.54
C LEU A 294 -6.14 9.47 10.30
N LEU A 295 -5.42 8.36 10.43
CA LEU A 295 -4.60 7.79 9.34
C LEU A 295 -5.17 6.49 8.77
N ASP A 296 -6.29 6.00 9.32
CA ASP A 296 -6.89 4.77 8.84
C ASP A 296 -7.88 4.98 7.68
N ASP A 297 -8.46 3.91 7.14
CA ASP A 297 -9.35 3.97 5.98
C ASP A 297 -10.77 4.46 6.34
N ASN A 298 -11.14 4.36 7.63
CA ASN A 298 -12.45 4.68 8.15
C ASN A 298 -12.49 6.12 8.67
N ILE A 299 -12.94 7.03 7.82
CA ILE A 299 -12.97 8.46 8.13
C ILE A 299 -14.09 8.90 9.11
N ASP A 300 -14.65 7.99 9.91
CA ASP A 300 -15.75 8.30 10.83
C ASP A 300 -15.27 9.24 11.96
N ASP A 301 -14.11 8.99 12.55
CA ASP A 301 -13.49 9.86 13.54
C ASP A 301 -12.88 11.12 12.92
N ASP A 302 -12.29 11.03 11.71
CA ASP A 302 -11.86 12.19 10.93
C ASP A 302 -13.01 13.17 10.72
N VAL A 303 -14.17 12.69 10.26
CA VAL A 303 -15.35 13.52 10.00
C VAL A 303 -15.90 14.11 11.29
N LYS A 304 -15.84 13.38 12.40
CA LYS A 304 -16.26 13.92 13.70
C LYS A 304 -15.35 15.08 14.14
N CYS A 305 -14.03 14.90 14.02
CA CYS A 305 -13.06 15.93 14.35
C CYS A 305 -13.16 17.14 13.40
N LEU A 306 -13.29 16.89 12.09
CA LEU A 306 -13.54 17.89 11.05
C LEU A 306 -14.70 18.82 11.38
N ARG A 307 -15.83 18.25 11.82
CA ARG A 307 -17.01 19.04 12.19
C ARG A 307 -16.73 19.94 13.37
N GLN A 308 -16.01 19.45 14.37
CA GLN A 308 -15.64 20.26 15.52
C GLN A 308 -14.72 21.43 15.11
N VAL A 309 -13.69 21.16 14.30
CA VAL A 309 -12.81 22.20 13.73
C VAL A 309 -13.62 23.25 12.98
N PHE A 310 -14.51 22.79 12.08
CA PHE A 310 -15.36 23.66 11.27
C PHE A 310 -16.31 24.50 12.14
N ASP A 311 -16.96 23.90 13.13
CA ASP A 311 -17.93 24.58 14.00
C ASP A 311 -17.26 25.63 14.89
N GLU A 312 -16.07 25.35 15.43
CA GLU A 312 -15.30 26.35 16.18
C GLU A 312 -14.91 27.54 15.30
N HIS A 313 -14.37 27.28 14.10
CA HIS A 313 -14.03 28.35 13.16
C HIS A 313 -15.27 29.09 12.63
N GLN A 314 -16.40 28.40 12.50
CA GLN A 314 -17.67 29.01 12.11
C GLN A 314 -18.16 29.98 13.19
N LYS A 315 -18.01 29.66 14.47
CA LYS A 315 -18.37 30.55 15.59
C LYS A 315 -17.49 31.81 15.60
N LEU A 316 -16.17 31.59 15.52
CA LEU A 316 -15.15 32.63 15.62
C LEU A 316 -15.13 33.54 14.39
N GLN A 317 -15.13 32.97 13.19
CA GLN A 317 -14.82 33.68 11.94
C GLN A 317 -16.01 33.85 11.01
N LYS A 318 -17.18 33.34 11.41
CA LYS A 318 -18.40 33.27 10.57
C LYS A 318 -18.22 32.50 9.25
N ASN A 319 -17.12 31.78 9.10
CA ASN A 319 -16.85 30.86 8.00
C ASN A 319 -15.95 29.71 8.47
N GLY A 320 -16.54 28.53 8.68
CA GLY A 320 -15.80 27.36 9.19
C GLY A 320 -14.69 26.85 8.27
N PHE A 321 -14.76 27.12 6.96
CA PHE A 321 -13.72 26.68 6.02
C PHE A 321 -12.38 27.39 6.18
N LYS A 322 -12.35 28.54 6.88
CA LYS A 322 -11.12 29.27 7.11
C LYS A 322 -10.14 28.56 8.05
N ALA A 323 -10.53 27.44 8.67
CA ALA A 323 -9.59 26.60 9.40
C ALA A 323 -8.50 25.99 8.49
N TRP A 324 -8.77 25.86 7.19
CA TRP A 324 -7.84 25.32 6.20
C TRP A 324 -7.20 26.44 5.38
N THR A 325 -5.87 26.54 5.40
CA THR A 325 -5.13 27.56 4.65
C THR A 325 -5.29 27.39 3.13
N THR A 326 -5.52 26.15 2.66
CA THR A 326 -5.82 25.84 1.25
C THR A 326 -7.18 26.36 0.79
N TYR A 327 -8.08 26.73 1.72
CA TYR A 327 -9.41 27.24 1.37
C TYR A 327 -9.36 28.45 0.43
N LYS A 328 -8.27 29.24 0.45
CA LYS A 328 -8.06 30.36 -0.50
C LYS A 328 -8.18 29.92 -1.97
N TYR A 329 -7.78 28.69 -2.30
CA TYR A 329 -7.92 28.10 -3.64
C TYR A 329 -9.35 27.62 -3.96
N CYS A 330 -10.19 27.50 -2.93
CA CYS A 330 -11.55 26.96 -2.99
C CYS A 330 -12.66 28.02 -2.82
N THR A 331 -12.31 29.31 -2.91
CA THR A 331 -13.27 30.43 -2.83
C THR A 331 -13.97 30.75 -4.16
N GLY A 332 -13.41 30.27 -5.27
CA GLY A 332 -13.94 30.47 -6.63
C GLY A 332 -15.02 29.47 -7.04
N ASN A 333 -15.10 29.15 -8.34
CA ASN A 333 -16.07 28.19 -8.84
C ASN A 333 -15.66 26.74 -8.51
N VAL A 334 -16.13 26.25 -7.37
CA VAL A 334 -15.87 24.88 -6.90
C VAL A 334 -16.78 23.82 -7.53
N LYS A 335 -17.75 24.18 -8.39
CA LYS A 335 -18.71 23.20 -8.94
C LYS A 335 -18.04 22.10 -9.79
N SER A 336 -16.91 22.42 -10.44
CA SER A 336 -16.14 21.47 -11.24
C SER A 336 -15.66 20.27 -10.41
N TYR A 337 -15.40 20.45 -9.11
CA TYR A 337 -14.92 19.39 -8.21
C TYR A 337 -15.95 18.29 -7.97
N VAL A 338 -17.24 18.54 -8.23
CA VAL A 338 -18.30 17.51 -8.16
C VAL A 338 -18.97 17.25 -9.51
N GLN A 339 -18.43 17.82 -10.60
CA GLN A 339 -19.01 17.64 -11.93
C GLN A 339 -18.96 16.16 -12.33
N GLY A 340 -20.11 15.60 -12.69
CA GLY A 340 -20.25 14.18 -13.05
C GLY A 340 -20.43 13.24 -11.85
N CYS A 341 -20.39 13.75 -10.61
CA CYS A 341 -20.74 12.97 -9.44
C CYS A 341 -22.26 12.95 -9.28
N ASN A 342 -22.86 11.76 -9.24
CA ASN A 342 -24.28 11.61 -8.92
C ASN A 342 -24.47 11.74 -7.41
N LEU A 343 -24.86 12.94 -6.97
CA LEU A 343 -25.01 13.36 -5.58
C LEU A 343 -26.47 13.58 -5.22
#